data_AF-A0A928TS32-F1
#
_entry.id   AF-A0A928TS32-F1
#
_cell.length_a   1.000
_cell.length_b   1.000
_cell.length_c   1.000
_cell.angle_alpha   90.00
_cell.angle_beta   90.00
_cell.angle_gamma   90.00
#
_symmetry.space_group_name_H-M   'P 1'
#
loop_
_entity.id
_entity.type
_entity.pdbx_description
1 polymer ?
#
loop_
_entity_poly.entity_id
_entity_poly.type
_entity_poly.pdbx_seq_one_letter_code
_entity_poly.pdbx_strand_id
1 'polypeptide(L)'
;MDDAQAMELERIVAAARDSLTDEMVGRLSATAAEGLDLLDKVNRSGVAGALPAISQLVANGDLERLVQLARTYGAAQDSLTDEMVSRLAGTVAESLSMMDRLNRAGLDRLVGSIERLSDVLERTLRALETANRTMAGEPAATGGFGGVWALMRQPENQETLRFLLAFGRAFRKG
;
A
#
# COMPACT_ATOMS: atom_id res chain seq x y z
N MET A 1 61.38 -67.07 38.14
CA MET A 1 60.85 -66.56 36.86
C MET A 1 62.00 -66.67 35.90
N ASP A 2 61.91 -67.51 34.87
CA ASP A 2 63.01 -67.74 33.92
C ASP A 2 63.30 -66.48 33.10
N ASP A 3 64.58 -66.18 32.84
CA ASP A 3 65.03 -64.96 32.14
C ASP A 3 64.37 -64.76 30.75
N ALA A 4 63.96 -65.86 30.11
CA ALA A 4 63.22 -65.82 28.84
C ALA A 4 61.82 -65.18 28.99
N GLN A 5 61.11 -65.45 30.09
CA GLN A 5 59.80 -64.87 30.37
C GLN A 5 59.90 -63.38 30.72
N ALA A 6 60.98 -62.97 31.38
CA ALA A 6 61.24 -61.56 31.69
C ALA A 6 61.49 -60.75 30.42
N MET A 7 62.30 -61.26 29.48
CA MET A 7 62.55 -60.59 28.20
C MET A 7 61.34 -60.54 27.26
N GLU A 8 60.43 -61.51 27.34
CA GLU A 8 59.18 -61.52 26.57
C GLU A 8 58.17 -60.53 27.16
N LEU A 9 58.06 -60.46 28.49
CA LEU A 9 57.31 -59.41 29.19
C LEU A 9 57.85 -58.02 28.86
N GLU A 10 59.17 -57.82 28.88
CA GLU A 10 59.78 -56.53 28.58
C GLU A 10 59.57 -56.12 27.12
N ARG A 11 59.60 -57.06 26.18
CA ARG A 11 59.25 -56.80 24.77
C ARG A 11 57.77 -56.53 24.56
N ILE A 12 56.87 -57.24 25.24
CA ILE A 12 55.43 -56.97 25.16
C ILE A 12 55.11 -55.61 25.77
N VAL A 13 55.74 -55.24 26.89
CA VAL A 13 55.59 -53.93 27.52
C VAL A 13 56.17 -52.83 26.64
N ALA A 14 57.34 -53.04 26.03
CA ALA A 14 57.93 -52.08 25.10
C ALA A 14 57.08 -51.93 23.82
N ALA A 15 56.60 -53.02 23.22
CA ALA A 15 55.74 -52.99 22.04
C ALA A 15 54.34 -52.41 22.36
N ALA A 16 53.80 -52.68 23.54
CA ALA A 16 52.55 -52.06 24.00
C ALA A 16 52.73 -50.56 24.19
N ARG A 17 53.87 -50.12 24.74
CA ARG A 17 54.24 -48.71 24.92
C ARG A 17 54.48 -48.00 23.58
N ASP A 18 55.05 -48.68 22.60
CA ASP A 18 55.31 -48.15 21.25
C ASP A 18 54.04 -48.12 20.39
N SER A 19 53.10 -49.04 20.62
CA SER A 19 51.78 -49.04 19.94
C SER A 19 50.84 -47.94 20.44
N LEU A 20 51.06 -47.44 21.66
CA LEU A 20 50.46 -46.20 22.16
C LEU A 20 51.27 -45.02 21.62
N THR A 21 51.16 -44.77 20.31
CA THR A 21 51.90 -43.69 19.66
C THR A 21 51.50 -42.32 20.23
N ASP A 22 52.44 -41.37 20.25
CA ASP A 22 52.20 -39.99 20.71
C ASP A 22 51.02 -39.31 19.99
N GLU A 23 50.72 -39.74 18.76
CA GLU A 23 49.55 -39.29 18.00
C GLU A 23 48.22 -39.75 18.64
N MET A 24 48.15 -41.00 19.13
CA MET A 24 46.98 -41.51 19.86
C MET A 24 46.82 -40.77 21.19
N VAL A 25 47.93 -40.48 21.88
CA VAL A 25 47.93 -39.68 23.12
C VAL A 25 47.48 -38.24 22.83
N GLY A 26 47.93 -37.65 21.73
CA GLY A 26 47.55 -36.29 21.32
C GLY A 26 46.06 -36.18 20.98
N ARG A 27 45.52 -37.14 20.22
CA ARG A 27 44.09 -37.18 19.89
C ARG A 27 43.23 -37.43 21.13
N LEU A 28 43.63 -38.36 22.00
CA LEU A 28 42.94 -38.63 23.26
C LEU A 28 42.92 -37.38 24.15
N SER A 29 44.05 -36.68 24.26
CA SER A 29 44.18 -35.46 25.07
C SER A 29 43.33 -34.32 24.51
N ALA A 30 43.28 -34.17 23.18
CA ALA A 30 42.43 -33.18 22.53
C ALA A 30 40.93 -33.48 22.76
N THR A 31 40.51 -34.74 22.58
CA THR A 31 39.12 -35.16 22.87
C THR A 31 38.77 -35.01 24.35
N ALA A 32 39.71 -35.30 25.25
CA ALA A 32 39.50 -35.12 26.69
C ALA A 32 39.35 -33.64 27.06
N ALA A 33 40.16 -32.76 26.47
CA ALA A 33 40.07 -31.32 26.69
C ALA A 33 38.75 -30.75 26.15
N GLU A 34 38.32 -31.16 24.95
CA GLU A 34 37.05 -30.75 24.36
C GLU A 34 35.85 -31.29 25.17
N GLY A 35 35.94 -32.53 25.67
CA GLY A 35 34.94 -33.10 26.57
C GLY A 35 34.81 -32.34 27.89
N LEU A 36 35.94 -31.92 28.48
CA LEU A 36 35.94 -31.12 29.70
C LEU A 36 35.35 -29.72 29.50
N ASP A 37 35.62 -29.07 28.36
CA ASP A 37 35.02 -27.78 28.00
C ASP A 37 33.49 -27.88 27.81
N LEU A 38 33.02 -28.97 27.16
CA LEU A 38 31.58 -29.23 27.04
C LEU A 38 30.93 -29.48 28.40
N LEU A 39 31.58 -30.25 29.28
CA LEU A 39 31.12 -30.49 30.65
C LEU A 39 31.01 -29.18 31.44
N ASP A 40 32.01 -28.29 31.33
CA ASP A 40 31.96 -26.97 31.98
C ASP A 40 30.81 -26.11 31.42
N LYS A 41 30.61 -26.10 30.09
CA LYS A 41 29.47 -25.39 29.46
C LYS A 41 28.13 -25.94 29.89
N VAL A 42 27.97 -27.27 30.00
CA VAL A 42 26.72 -27.90 30.49
C VAL A 42 26.46 -27.54 31.94
N ASN A 43 27.51 -27.55 32.78
CA ASN A 43 27.42 -27.17 34.18
C ASN A 43 27.06 -25.67 34.33
N ARG A 44 27.66 -24.80 33.52
CA ARG A 44 27.46 -23.35 33.58
C ARG A 44 26.14 -22.87 32.96
N SER A 45 25.64 -23.55 31.94
CA SER A 45 24.39 -23.20 31.27
C SER A 45 23.14 -23.61 32.04
N GLY A 46 23.28 -24.41 33.12
CA GLY A 46 22.15 -24.91 33.90
C GLY A 46 21.27 -25.91 33.13
N VAL A 47 21.68 -26.35 31.93
CA VAL A 47 20.93 -27.27 31.07
C VAL A 47 20.66 -28.59 31.80
N ALA A 48 21.61 -29.06 32.61
CA ALA A 48 21.42 -30.26 33.44
C ALA A 48 20.20 -30.17 34.36
N GLY A 49 19.88 -28.96 34.87
CA GLY A 49 18.68 -28.72 35.69
C GLY A 49 17.39 -28.59 34.89
N ALA A 50 17.46 -28.19 33.61
CA ALA A 50 16.30 -28.07 32.73
C ALA A 50 15.92 -29.39 32.02
N LEU A 51 16.89 -30.30 31.85
CA LEU A 51 16.69 -31.58 31.16
C LEU A 51 15.54 -32.43 31.72
N PRO A 52 15.31 -32.54 33.04
CA PRO A 52 14.17 -33.30 33.57
C PRO A 52 12.82 -32.69 33.18
N ALA A 53 12.69 -31.36 33.22
CA ALA A 53 11.46 -30.66 32.84
C ALA A 53 11.22 -30.77 31.33
N ILE A 54 12.26 -30.61 30.50
CA ILE A 54 12.18 -30.81 29.05
C ILE A 54 11.80 -32.27 28.73
N SER A 55 12.39 -33.24 29.44
CA SER A 55 12.08 -34.65 29.27
C SER A 55 10.62 -34.95 29.62
N GLN A 56 10.06 -34.32 30.65
CA GLN A 56 8.63 -34.43 30.98
C GLN A 56 7.75 -33.78 29.92
N LEU A 57 8.12 -32.60 29.40
CA LEU A 57 7.40 -31.93 28.31
C LEU A 57 7.42 -32.75 27.02
N VAL A 58 8.53 -33.44 26.73
CA VAL A 58 8.63 -34.38 25.60
C VAL A 58 7.79 -35.62 25.86
N ALA A 59 7.91 -36.25 27.03
CA ALA A 59 7.19 -37.47 27.38
C ALA A 59 5.67 -37.30 27.40
N ASN A 60 5.19 -36.13 27.83
CA ASN A 60 3.76 -35.81 27.88
C ASN A 60 3.24 -35.17 26.57
N GLY A 61 4.11 -34.97 25.57
CA GLY A 61 3.76 -34.40 24.26
C GLY A 61 3.53 -32.89 24.24
N ASP A 62 3.76 -32.19 25.36
CA ASP A 62 3.56 -30.76 25.46
C ASP A 62 4.58 -29.95 24.64
N LEU A 63 5.79 -30.49 24.45
CA LEU A 63 6.77 -29.86 23.56
C LEU A 63 6.28 -29.81 22.11
N GLU A 64 5.65 -30.89 21.63
CA GLU A 64 5.05 -30.97 20.28
C GLU A 64 3.92 -29.94 20.13
N ARG A 65 3.06 -29.82 21.14
CA ARG A 65 1.96 -28.84 21.18
C ARG A 65 2.47 -27.41 21.17
N LEU A 66 3.53 -27.10 21.92
CA LEU A 66 4.18 -25.78 21.92
C LEU A 66 4.78 -25.46 20.55
N VAL A 67 5.41 -26.43 19.89
CA VAL A 67 5.95 -26.26 18.53
C VAL A 67 4.82 -26.01 17.52
N GLN A 68 3.71 -26.76 17.60
CA GLN A 68 2.54 -26.53 16.76
C GLN A 68 1.93 -25.15 17.01
N LEU A 69 1.78 -24.74 18.27
CA LEU A 69 1.27 -23.42 18.63
C LEU A 69 2.17 -22.31 18.08
N ALA A 70 3.49 -22.43 18.20
CA ALA A 70 4.43 -21.47 17.64
C ALA A 70 4.32 -21.37 16.12
N ARG A 71 4.17 -22.50 15.41
CA ARG A 71 3.95 -22.53 13.95
C ARG A 71 2.62 -21.89 13.56
N THR A 72 1.55 -22.21 14.27
CA THR A 72 0.22 -21.64 14.02
C THR A 72 0.20 -20.14 14.31
N TYR A 73 0.85 -19.70 15.38
CA TYR A 73 0.98 -18.28 15.71
C TYR A 73 1.76 -17.52 14.63
N GLY A 74 2.89 -18.07 14.16
CA GLY A 74 3.64 -17.49 13.04
C GLY A 74 2.79 -17.39 11.77
N ALA A 75 2.12 -18.48 11.38
CA ALA A 75 1.24 -18.48 10.20
C ALA A 75 0.06 -17.49 10.33
N ALA A 76 -0.53 -17.38 11.53
CA ALA A 76 -1.58 -16.41 11.80
C ALA A 76 -1.06 -14.98 11.70
N GLN A 77 0.12 -14.69 12.25
CA GLN A 77 0.76 -13.38 12.19
C GLN A 77 1.09 -12.97 10.75
N ASP A 78 1.62 -13.90 9.95
CA ASP A 78 1.91 -13.65 8.53
C ASP A 78 0.62 -13.41 7.74
N SER A 79 -0.40 -14.25 7.92
CA SER A 79 -1.68 -14.11 7.21
C SER A 79 -2.43 -12.81 7.54
N LEU A 80 -2.42 -12.39 8.81
CA LEU A 80 -3.02 -11.13 9.22
C LEU A 80 -2.25 -9.93 8.66
N THR A 81 -0.92 -10.03 8.57
CA THR A 81 -0.09 -8.98 7.99
C THR A 81 -0.38 -8.81 6.50
N ASP A 82 -0.38 -9.90 5.75
CA ASP A 82 -0.63 -9.87 4.30
C ASP A 82 -2.06 -9.41 3.98
N GLU A 83 -3.06 -9.86 4.73
CA GLU A 83 -4.45 -9.42 4.54
C GLU A 83 -4.63 -7.94 4.86
N MET A 84 -3.99 -7.43 5.93
CA MET A 84 -4.01 -5.99 6.26
C MET A 84 -3.34 -5.15 5.19
N VAL A 85 -2.19 -5.60 4.68
CA VAL A 85 -1.47 -4.92 3.58
C VAL A 85 -2.32 -4.92 2.31
N SER A 86 -2.91 -6.06 1.94
CA SER A 86 -3.79 -6.20 0.76
C SER A 86 -5.00 -5.27 0.85
N ARG A 87 -5.68 -5.25 2.00
CA ARG A 87 -6.87 -4.43 2.22
C ARG A 87 -6.57 -2.93 2.21
N LEU A 88 -5.43 -2.52 2.80
CA LEU A 88 -4.96 -1.14 2.73
C LEU A 88 -4.60 -0.74 1.29
N ALA A 89 -3.85 -1.59 0.58
CA ALA A 89 -3.48 -1.35 -0.81
C ALA A 89 -4.72 -1.21 -1.70
N GLY A 90 -5.73 -2.08 -1.51
CA GLY A 90 -7.01 -2.01 -2.20
C GLY A 90 -7.76 -0.70 -1.92
N THR A 91 -7.85 -0.30 -0.65
CA THR A 91 -8.52 0.95 -0.25
C THR A 91 -7.82 2.19 -0.85
N VAL A 92 -6.48 2.21 -0.84
CA VAL A 92 -5.70 3.31 -1.41
C VAL A 92 -5.85 3.36 -2.93
N ALA A 93 -5.80 2.22 -3.61
CA ALA A 93 -5.97 2.16 -5.06
C ALA A 93 -7.37 2.66 -5.48
N GLU A 94 -8.40 2.24 -4.75
CA GLU A 94 -9.77 2.70 -5.00
C GLU A 94 -9.90 4.22 -4.75
N SER A 95 -9.37 4.73 -3.64
CA SER A 95 -9.35 6.17 -3.34
C SER A 95 -8.63 6.99 -4.41
N LEU A 96 -7.46 6.53 -4.88
CA LEU A 96 -6.72 7.19 -5.95
C LEU A 96 -7.50 7.20 -7.26
N SER A 97 -8.19 6.11 -7.58
CA SER A 97 -9.03 6.02 -8.79
C SER A 97 -10.24 6.95 -8.73
N MET A 98 -10.88 7.11 -7.56
CA MET A 98 -11.96 8.07 -7.36
C MET A 98 -11.46 9.50 -7.50
N MET A 99 -10.28 9.80 -6.95
CA MET A 99 -9.66 11.11 -7.04
C MET A 99 -9.30 11.49 -8.49
N ASP A 100 -8.75 10.57 -9.28
CA ASP A 100 -8.45 10.80 -10.70
C ASP A 100 -9.73 11.06 -11.51
N ARG A 101 -10.81 10.31 -11.24
CA ARG A 101 -12.12 10.53 -11.88
C ARG A 101 -12.72 11.89 -11.51
N LEU A 102 -12.65 12.29 -10.24
CA LEU A 102 -13.12 13.60 -9.79
C LEU A 102 -12.33 14.75 -10.43
N ASN A 103 -11.01 14.62 -10.50
CA ASN A 103 -10.14 15.61 -11.10
C ASN A 103 -10.47 15.81 -12.58
N ARG A 104 -10.62 14.70 -13.34
CA ARG A 104 -10.93 14.74 -14.78
C ARG A 104 -12.37 15.15 -15.09
N ALA A 105 -13.35 14.70 -14.29
CA ALA A 105 -14.76 14.93 -14.60
C ALA A 105 -15.32 16.24 -14.01
N GLY A 106 -14.76 16.71 -12.90
CA GLY A 106 -15.31 17.81 -12.12
C GLY A 106 -14.68 19.17 -12.41
N LEU A 107 -13.34 19.27 -12.40
CA LEU A 107 -12.66 20.56 -12.48
C LEU A 107 -12.69 21.16 -13.89
N ASP A 108 -12.29 20.42 -14.91
CA ASP A 108 -12.26 20.94 -16.29
C ASP A 108 -13.65 21.32 -16.79
N ARG A 109 -14.68 20.57 -16.37
CA ARG A 109 -16.07 20.83 -16.74
C ARG A 109 -16.63 22.07 -16.04
N LEU A 110 -16.25 22.29 -14.78
CA LEU A 110 -16.62 23.50 -14.03
C LEU A 110 -15.89 24.73 -14.59
N VAL A 111 -14.59 24.64 -14.84
CA VAL A 111 -13.80 25.72 -15.44
C VAL A 111 -14.38 26.11 -16.80
N GLY A 112 -14.62 25.14 -17.68
CA GLY A 112 -15.23 25.42 -18.99
C GLY A 112 -16.65 25.99 -18.90
N SER A 113 -17.42 25.64 -17.86
CA SER A 113 -18.76 26.22 -17.64
C SER A 113 -18.68 27.67 -17.15
N ILE A 114 -17.73 27.98 -16.26
CA ILE A 114 -17.49 29.33 -15.74
C ILE A 114 -16.99 30.27 -16.85
N GLU A 115 -16.10 29.80 -17.72
CA GLU A 115 -15.64 30.56 -18.88
C GLU A 115 -16.80 30.89 -19.82
N ARG A 116 -17.65 29.91 -20.15
CA ARG A 116 -18.84 30.12 -20.99
C ARG A 116 -19.82 31.10 -20.38
N LEU A 117 -20.05 31.03 -19.07
CA LEU A 117 -20.94 31.96 -18.37
C LEU A 117 -20.37 33.38 -18.37
N SER A 118 -19.06 33.52 -18.15
CA SER A 118 -18.37 34.82 -18.21
C SER A 118 -18.50 35.46 -19.60
N ASP A 119 -18.27 34.68 -20.66
CA ASP A 119 -18.41 35.11 -22.05
C ASP A 119 -19.84 35.60 -22.38
N VAL A 120 -20.86 34.84 -21.94
CA VAL A 120 -22.27 35.20 -22.18
C VAL A 120 -22.64 36.48 -21.43
N LEU A 121 -22.19 36.61 -20.17
CA LEU A 121 -22.41 37.80 -19.36
C LEU A 121 -21.76 39.03 -20.00
N GLU A 122 -20.51 38.92 -20.43
CA GLU A 122 -19.78 40.01 -21.07
C GLU A 122 -20.48 40.46 -22.37
N ARG A 123 -20.88 39.51 -23.24
CA ARG A 123 -21.60 39.83 -24.48
C ARG A 123 -22.94 40.50 -24.22
N THR A 124 -23.66 40.05 -23.20
CA THR A 124 -24.97 40.63 -22.83
C THR A 124 -24.81 42.04 -22.28
N LEU A 125 -23.81 42.26 -21.42
CA LEU A 125 -23.50 43.59 -20.88
C LEU A 125 -23.09 44.55 -21.99
N ARG A 126 -22.21 44.13 -22.91
CA ARG A 126 -21.83 44.93 -24.09
C ARG A 126 -23.03 45.26 -24.97
N ALA A 127 -23.90 44.28 -25.25
CA ALA A 127 -25.10 44.51 -26.05
C ALA A 127 -26.08 45.50 -25.38
N LEU A 128 -26.26 45.38 -24.06
CA LEU A 128 -27.09 46.30 -23.27
C LEU A 128 -26.49 47.72 -23.28
N GLU A 129 -25.17 47.83 -23.13
CA GLU A 129 -24.47 49.11 -23.18
C GLU A 129 -24.59 49.77 -24.57
N THR A 130 -24.45 49.00 -25.64
CA THR A 130 -24.66 49.47 -27.01
C THR A 130 -26.10 49.94 -27.22
N ALA A 131 -27.10 49.14 -26.82
CA ALA A 131 -28.50 49.51 -26.94
C ALA A 131 -28.82 50.80 -26.17
N ASN A 132 -28.30 50.94 -24.94
CA ASN A 132 -28.48 52.13 -24.13
C ASN A 132 -27.85 53.37 -24.77
N ARG A 133 -26.65 53.25 -25.37
CA ARG A 133 -26.01 54.35 -26.12
C ARG A 133 -26.82 54.75 -27.35
N THR A 134 -27.33 53.77 -28.11
CA THR A 134 -28.16 54.03 -29.28
C THR A 134 -29.43 54.79 -28.90
N MET A 135 -30.15 54.34 -27.87
CA MET A 135 -31.37 55.01 -27.42
C MET A 135 -31.13 56.40 -26.84
N ALA A 136 -29.99 56.63 -26.18
CA ALA A 136 -29.63 57.96 -25.68
C ALA A 136 -29.26 58.96 -26.80
N GLY A 137 -28.83 58.45 -27.96
CA GLY A 137 -28.46 59.26 -29.12
C GLY A 137 -29.61 59.54 -30.11
N GLU A 138 -30.73 58.83 -29.98
CA GLU A 138 -31.88 58.97 -30.88
C GLU A 138 -32.97 59.89 -30.31
N PRO A 139 -33.63 60.70 -31.16
CA PRO A 139 -34.77 61.50 -30.73
C PRO A 139 -35.94 60.61 -30.26
N ALA A 140 -36.71 61.09 -29.29
CA ALA A 140 -37.83 60.35 -28.72
C ALA A 140 -38.79 59.83 -29.80
N ALA A 141 -39.23 58.58 -29.66
CA ALA A 141 -40.12 57.95 -30.62
C ALA A 141 -41.38 58.79 -30.85
N THR A 142 -41.76 58.98 -32.12
CA THR A 142 -42.88 59.83 -32.56
C THR A 142 -44.25 59.38 -32.02
N GLY A 143 -44.36 58.12 -31.55
CA GLY A 143 -45.55 57.59 -30.88
C GLY A 143 -46.78 57.39 -31.77
N GLY A 144 -47.89 56.92 -31.17
CA GLY A 144 -49.19 56.75 -31.83
C GLY A 144 -49.40 55.44 -32.59
N PHE A 145 -50.66 55.14 -32.95
CA PHE A 145 -51.05 53.89 -33.65
C PHE A 145 -50.33 53.71 -34.99
N GLY A 146 -50.13 54.79 -35.75
CA GLY A 146 -49.39 54.75 -37.02
C GLY A 146 -47.89 54.47 -36.83
N GLY A 147 -47.28 55.02 -35.78
CA GLY A 147 -45.88 54.76 -35.44
C GLY A 147 -45.64 53.32 -35.02
N VAL A 148 -46.53 52.75 -34.21
CA VAL A 148 -46.49 51.32 -33.84
C VAL A 148 -46.66 50.42 -35.06
N TRP A 149 -47.60 50.75 -35.95
CA TRP A 149 -47.81 49.99 -37.18
C TRP A 149 -46.59 50.04 -38.11
N ALA A 150 -45.99 51.22 -38.29
CA ALA A 150 -44.77 51.39 -39.08
C ALA A 150 -43.59 50.60 -38.49
N LEU A 151 -43.42 50.62 -37.16
CA LEU A 151 -42.38 49.87 -36.45
C LEU A 151 -42.52 48.36 -36.71
N MET A 152 -43.73 47.80 -36.57
CA MET A 152 -43.94 46.36 -36.83
C MET A 152 -43.74 45.95 -38.29
N ARG A 153 -43.86 46.89 -39.24
CA ARG A 153 -43.65 46.62 -40.68
C ARG A 153 -42.18 46.59 -41.08
N GLN A 154 -41.27 47.01 -40.20
CA GLN A 154 -39.83 46.96 -40.44
C GLN A 154 -39.33 45.50 -40.41
N PRO A 155 -38.54 45.06 -41.41
CA PRO A 155 -37.99 43.71 -41.47
C PRO A 155 -37.21 43.30 -40.22
N GLU A 156 -36.42 44.21 -39.65
CA GLU A 156 -35.54 43.97 -38.50
C GLU A 156 -36.35 43.62 -37.23
N ASN A 157 -37.50 44.28 -37.05
CA ASN A 157 -38.41 44.02 -35.94
C ASN A 157 -39.13 42.69 -36.13
N GLN A 158 -39.45 42.31 -37.37
CA GLN A 158 -40.02 41.01 -37.67
C GLN A 158 -39.04 39.87 -37.38
N GLU A 159 -37.76 40.04 -37.69
CA GLU A 159 -36.71 39.07 -37.39
C GLU A 159 -36.51 38.91 -35.88
N THR A 160 -36.50 40.02 -35.14
CA THR A 160 -36.41 40.01 -33.67
C THR A 160 -37.57 39.24 -33.04
N LEU A 161 -38.81 39.48 -33.49
CA LEU A 161 -39.99 38.75 -33.02
C LEU A 161 -39.90 37.25 -33.37
N ARG A 162 -39.43 36.90 -34.57
CA ARG A 162 -39.22 35.49 -34.97
C ARG A 162 -38.18 34.80 -34.09
N PHE A 163 -37.09 35.48 -33.76
CA PHE A 163 -36.07 34.98 -32.84
C PHE A 163 -36.66 34.71 -31.45
N LEU A 164 -37.38 35.68 -30.87
CA LEU A 164 -38.00 35.53 -29.54
C LEU A 164 -38.98 34.35 -29.48
N LEU A 165 -39.78 34.16 -30.54
CA LEU A 165 -40.69 33.02 -30.67
C LEU A 165 -39.93 31.68 -30.79
N ALA A 166 -38.83 31.65 -31.56
CA ALA A 166 -38.01 30.44 -31.70
C ALA A 166 -37.32 30.08 -30.38
N PHE A 167 -36.73 31.07 -29.70
CA PHE A 167 -36.12 30.92 -28.38
C PHE A 167 -37.12 30.39 -27.36
N GLY A 168 -38.31 31.00 -27.24
CA GLY A 168 -39.33 30.57 -26.30
C GLY A 168 -39.84 29.14 -26.53
N ARG A 169 -39.89 28.69 -27.80
CA ARG A 169 -40.23 27.29 -28.12
C ARG A 169 -39.12 26.31 -27.74
N ALA A 170 -37.86 26.69 -27.91
CA ALA A 170 -36.71 25.88 -27.52
C ALA A 170 -36.62 25.76 -25.99
N PHE A 171 -36.77 26.89 -25.28
CA PHE A 171 -36.71 26.95 -23.82
C PHE A 171 -37.78 26.10 -23.13
N ARG A 172 -38.97 25.94 -23.72
CA ARG A 172 -40.04 25.09 -23.16
C ARG A 172 -39.80 23.59 -23.31
N LYS A 173 -38.89 23.18 -24.20
CA LYS A 173 -38.63 21.76 -24.51
C LYS A 173 -37.39 21.20 -23.80
N GLY A 174 -36.52 22.07 -23.28
CA GLY A 174 -35.41 21.70 -22.40
C GLY A 174 -35.87 21.71 -20.96
#